data_AF-A0A800JC89-F1
#
_entry.id   AF-A0A800JC89-F1
#
_cell.length_a   1.000
_cell.length_b   1.000
_cell.length_c   1.000
_cell.angle_alpha   90.00
_cell.angle_beta   90.00
_cell.angle_gamma   90.00
#
_symmetry.space_group_name_H-M   'P 1'
#
loop_
_entity.id
_entity.type
_entity.pdbx_description
1 polymer ?
#
loop_
_entity_poly.entity_id
_entity_poly.type
_entity_poly.pdbx_seq_one_letter_code
_entity_poly.pdbx_strand_id
1 'polypeptide(L)'
;EALNLATSGVFHGLNAQIKALVREGKAEVLSRPSVLALNNRMAFINVSKEIPVANTTYAPGNNYQRTSFEMKKAGISLAVRPRASADGSEVSMQINAMVTAQVPNEDVEVKQGANVVAKSPTISVREVKTTARVANNTPFIIGGLIARDKQSSVDKVPLLGDLPLIGGLFRSKQEKAVKREVIIVLTPTVLPDNPIGGKHIPKDEDSFDSFGNQLFRDAYRIRAEDTFDLNYLTQNRQLQRMKALASHIVAGNVQLSEQYPYNHFVGNAVPGEEILCYRQIYEVLKRQKMQEQLASTKIIFFEPDKNIKSGHRVRFLEEYLRANAPEVLTEKGGAKAVAISFTMQRFSDSAKTIFNEPVPELKLVECADEANWARQLWALNQPTEEGQEKFTVLLRHQKDLQRLKYAVLMKKTVKLNTEKQALSLSNFTRGRLLLMPRVKEADIELVDGDVARAFFFSEMYYQALQVEMEKDLAAFRKVIEDKNHLQQMLNPNPRK
;
A
#
# COMPACT_ATOMS: atom_id res chain seq x y z
N GLU A 1 -15.99 12.69 -9.42
CA GLU A 1 -16.44 14.01 -8.94
C GLU A 1 -17.79 14.35 -9.57
N ALA A 2 -18.60 15.15 -8.87
CA ALA A 2 -19.94 15.55 -9.30
C ALA A 2 -19.98 17.08 -9.51
N LEU A 3 -20.28 17.52 -10.73
CA LEU A 3 -20.51 18.91 -11.08
C LEU A 3 -22.01 19.13 -11.32
N ASN A 4 -22.63 19.98 -10.50
CA ASN A 4 -24.03 20.39 -10.65
C ASN A 4 -24.07 21.92 -10.79
N LEU A 5 -24.35 22.43 -11.99
CA LEU A 5 -24.63 23.85 -12.21
C LEU A 5 -26.11 24.03 -12.55
N ALA A 6 -26.78 24.97 -11.89
CA ALA A 6 -28.15 25.37 -12.22
C ALA A 6 -28.18 26.89 -12.38
N THR A 7 -28.78 27.36 -13.47
CA THR A 7 -28.96 28.79 -13.74
C THR A 7 -30.46 29.10 -13.73
N SER A 8 -30.86 30.15 -13.01
CA SER A 8 -32.24 30.62 -12.93
C SER A 8 -32.41 31.92 -13.72
N GLY A 9 -33.35 31.97 -14.66
CA GLY A 9 -33.78 33.21 -15.32
C GLY A 9 -32.91 33.71 -16.48
N VAL A 10 -32.23 32.83 -17.21
CA VAL A 10 -31.27 33.22 -18.27
C VAL A 10 -31.97 33.88 -19.48
N PHE A 11 -33.21 33.48 -19.80
CA PHE A 11 -34.08 34.15 -20.79
C PHE A 11 -35.55 34.04 -20.36
N HIS A 12 -36.17 35.14 -19.92
CA HIS A 12 -37.63 35.26 -19.66
C HIS A 12 -38.30 34.00 -19.03
N GLY A 13 -37.69 33.41 -17.99
CA GLY A 13 -38.24 32.26 -17.26
C GLY A 13 -37.67 30.88 -17.62
N LEU A 14 -36.75 30.78 -18.59
CA LEU A 14 -36.04 29.53 -18.88
C LEU A 14 -34.94 29.24 -17.84
N ASN A 15 -35.01 28.05 -17.27
CA ASN A 15 -34.03 27.51 -16.32
C ASN A 15 -33.25 26.36 -16.97
N ALA A 16 -31.93 26.34 -16.78
CA ALA A 16 -31.05 25.29 -17.30
C ALA A 16 -30.27 24.64 -16.16
N GLN A 17 -30.11 23.31 -16.24
CA GLN A 17 -29.37 22.54 -15.25
C GLN A 17 -28.40 21.57 -15.95
N ILE A 18 -27.11 21.70 -15.62
CA ILE A 18 -26.04 20.82 -16.09
C ILE A 18 -25.65 19.91 -14.93
N LYS A 19 -25.76 18.59 -15.14
CA LYS A 19 -25.29 17.56 -14.21
C LYS A 19 -24.23 16.73 -14.92
N ALA A 20 -23.01 16.73 -14.41
CA ALA A 20 -21.92 15.87 -14.88
C ALA A 20 -21.33 15.12 -13.69
N LEU A 21 -21.35 13.79 -13.73
CA LEU A 21 -20.86 12.95 -12.64
C LEU A 21 -20.03 11.80 -13.21
N VAL A 22 -18.77 11.70 -12.75
CA VAL A 22 -17.91 10.53 -12.98
C VAL A 22 -17.69 9.82 -11.65
N ARG A 23 -18.09 8.55 -11.59
CA ARG A 23 -17.93 7.68 -10.40
C ARG A 23 -17.09 6.47 -10.79
N GLU A 24 -15.90 6.37 -10.19
CA GLU A 24 -15.00 5.23 -10.33
C GLU A 24 -15.01 4.40 -9.04
N GLY A 25 -14.99 3.07 -9.17
CA GLY A 25 -14.87 2.14 -8.05
C GLY A 25 -13.70 1.18 -8.28
N LYS A 26 -12.90 0.92 -7.25
CA LYS A 26 -11.77 -0.02 -7.28
C LYS A 26 -12.15 -1.37 -6.67
N ALA A 27 -11.48 -2.44 -7.11
CA ALA A 27 -11.73 -3.82 -6.66
C ALA A 27 -10.85 -4.22 -5.46
N GLU A 28 -11.42 -4.96 -4.51
CA GLU A 28 -10.80 -5.42 -3.27
C GLU A 28 -10.71 -6.96 -3.24
N VAL A 29 -9.65 -7.51 -2.65
CA VAL A 29 -9.50 -8.97 -2.46
C VAL A 29 -10.50 -9.41 -1.38
N LEU A 30 -11.47 -10.25 -1.75
CA LEU A 30 -12.61 -10.56 -0.88
C LEU A 30 -12.24 -11.42 0.34
N SER A 31 -11.35 -12.44 0.20
CA SER A 31 -10.89 -13.34 1.29
C SER A 31 -9.90 -14.43 0.81
N ARG A 32 -9.06 -15.00 1.72
CA ARG A 32 -8.10 -16.11 1.47
C ARG A 32 -8.25 -17.25 2.51
N PRO A 33 -9.21 -18.18 2.35
CA PRO A 33 -9.33 -19.34 3.24
C PRO A 33 -8.22 -20.37 2.99
N SER A 34 -7.84 -21.13 4.02
CA SER A 34 -6.92 -22.27 3.91
C SER A 34 -7.45 -23.44 4.74
N VAL A 35 -7.20 -24.67 4.27
CA VAL A 35 -7.63 -25.90 4.96
C VAL A 35 -6.57 -26.98 4.83
N LEU A 36 -6.30 -27.67 5.94
CA LEU A 36 -5.41 -28.83 5.95
C LEU A 36 -6.24 -30.10 5.73
N ALA A 37 -5.74 -31.00 4.87
CA ALA A 37 -6.40 -32.27 4.60
C ALA A 37 -5.38 -33.41 4.59
N LEU A 38 -5.80 -34.59 5.04
CA LEU A 38 -5.02 -35.80 4.86
C LEU A 38 -5.10 -36.27 3.40
N ASN A 39 -4.07 -37.00 2.97
CA ASN A 39 -4.04 -37.60 1.65
C ASN A 39 -5.28 -38.49 1.41
N ASN A 40 -5.95 -38.31 0.28
CA ASN A 40 -7.21 -38.97 -0.10
C ASN A 40 -8.40 -38.71 0.87
N ARG A 41 -8.35 -37.71 1.74
CA ARG A 41 -9.48 -37.33 2.60
C ARG A 41 -10.03 -35.98 2.19
N MET A 42 -11.36 -35.86 2.20
CA MET A 42 -12.02 -34.61 1.93
C MET A 42 -11.86 -33.68 3.14
N ALA A 43 -11.50 -32.44 2.88
CA ALA A 43 -11.58 -31.35 3.83
C ALA A 43 -12.56 -30.29 3.32
N PHE A 44 -13.22 -29.61 4.26
CA PHE A 44 -14.23 -28.62 3.98
C PHE A 44 -14.01 -27.40 4.87
N ILE A 45 -14.03 -26.21 4.27
CA ILE A 45 -14.02 -24.93 4.97
C ILE A 45 -15.15 -24.05 4.43
N ASN A 46 -15.85 -23.37 5.34
CA ASN A 46 -16.87 -22.38 4.99
C ASN A 46 -16.68 -21.13 5.87
N VAL A 47 -16.43 -20.00 5.21
CA VAL A 47 -16.28 -18.67 5.83
C VAL A 47 -17.39 -17.80 5.27
N SER A 48 -18.56 -17.83 5.93
CA SER A 48 -19.76 -17.13 5.48
C SER A 48 -20.39 -16.28 6.57
N LYS A 49 -20.84 -15.08 6.21
CA LYS A 49 -21.73 -14.25 7.01
C LYS A 49 -23.18 -14.57 6.65
N GLU A 50 -24.05 -14.57 7.64
CA GLU A 50 -25.50 -14.70 7.42
C GLU A 50 -26.13 -13.32 7.27
N ILE A 51 -26.89 -13.13 6.19
CA ILE A 51 -27.63 -11.90 5.89
C ILE A 51 -29.12 -12.20 6.09
N PRO A 52 -29.78 -11.56 7.07
CA PRO A 52 -31.22 -11.73 7.27
C PRO A 52 -32.00 -11.01 6.16
N VAL A 53 -32.87 -11.73 5.47
CA VAL A 53 -33.78 -11.19 4.45
C VAL A 53 -35.21 -11.29 4.97
N ALA A 54 -35.92 -10.16 5.06
CA ALA A 54 -37.30 -10.15 5.52
C ALA A 54 -38.25 -10.67 4.43
N ASN A 55 -39.06 -11.67 4.76
CA ASN A 55 -40.14 -12.20 3.95
C ASN A 55 -41.47 -11.83 4.62
N THR A 56 -42.29 -11.06 3.90
CA THR A 56 -43.60 -10.62 4.39
C THR A 56 -44.69 -11.34 3.60
N THR A 57 -45.56 -12.07 4.29
CA THR A 57 -46.72 -12.73 3.68
C THR A 57 -48.01 -12.16 4.25
N TYR A 58 -48.99 -11.87 3.40
CA TYR A 58 -50.35 -11.51 3.79
C TYR A 58 -51.24 -12.77 3.76
N ALA A 59 -51.94 -13.03 4.87
CA ALA A 59 -52.91 -14.12 4.91
C ALA A 59 -54.23 -13.70 4.21
N PRO A 60 -54.85 -14.55 3.39
CA PRO A 60 -56.13 -14.22 2.77
C PRO A 60 -57.22 -14.01 3.83
N GLY A 61 -57.93 -12.87 3.76
CA GLY A 61 -59.11 -12.60 4.59
C GLY A 61 -58.85 -12.00 5.96
N ASN A 62 -57.60 -11.67 6.33
CA ASN A 62 -57.32 -11.04 7.61
C ASN A 62 -56.14 -10.05 7.52
N ASN A 63 -56.28 -8.86 8.10
CA ASN A 63 -55.36 -7.72 7.97
C ASN A 63 -54.03 -7.89 8.74
N TYR A 64 -53.60 -9.13 8.99
CA TYR A 64 -52.40 -9.46 9.75
C TYR A 64 -51.23 -9.68 8.80
N GLN A 65 -50.18 -8.89 8.99
CA GLN A 65 -48.91 -9.02 8.30
C GLN A 65 -48.00 -9.96 9.09
N ARG A 66 -47.61 -11.10 8.50
CA ARG A 66 -46.58 -11.97 9.08
C ARG A 66 -45.25 -11.69 8.40
N THR A 67 -44.29 -11.16 9.17
CA THR A 67 -42.91 -10.97 8.74
C THR A 67 -42.04 -12.08 9.33
N SER A 68 -41.36 -12.85 8.48
CA SER A 68 -40.33 -13.81 8.88
C SER A 68 -38.98 -13.36 8.30
N PHE A 69 -37.87 -13.87 8.86
CA PHE A 69 -36.54 -13.63 8.32
C PHE A 69 -35.98 -14.92 7.73
N GLU A 70 -35.55 -14.89 6.49
CA GLU A 70 -34.80 -15.96 5.83
C GLU A 70 -33.31 -15.59 5.84
N MET A 71 -32.48 -16.45 6.44
CA MET A 71 -31.03 -16.23 6.50
C MET A 71 -30.37 -16.70 5.20
N LYS A 72 -29.76 -15.79 4.45
CA LYS A 72 -28.96 -16.11 3.26
C LYS A 72 -27.47 -16.05 3.59
N LYS A 73 -26.68 -17.02 3.10
CA LYS A 73 -25.23 -17.10 3.39
C LYS A 73 -24.41 -16.40 2.30
N ALA A 74 -23.58 -15.45 2.72
CA ALA A 74 -22.62 -14.74 1.87
C ALA A 74 -21.18 -14.99 2.37
N GLY A 75 -20.35 -15.64 1.56
CA GLY A 75 -18.92 -15.82 1.82
C GLY A 75 -18.30 -16.92 0.95
N ILE A 76 -17.23 -17.56 1.43
CA ILE A 76 -16.48 -18.55 0.64
C ILE A 76 -16.62 -19.94 1.24
N SER A 77 -16.92 -20.91 0.40
CA SER A 77 -16.91 -22.34 0.74
C SER A 77 -15.93 -23.08 -0.18
N LEU A 78 -15.10 -23.95 0.39
CA LEU A 78 -14.15 -24.78 -0.33
C LEU A 78 -14.21 -26.21 0.23
N ALA A 79 -14.56 -27.17 -0.62
CA ALA A 79 -14.36 -28.58 -0.37
C ALA A 79 -13.23 -29.08 -1.28
N VAL A 80 -12.24 -29.74 -0.71
CA VAL A 80 -11.11 -30.27 -1.47
C VAL A 80 -10.76 -31.67 -1.00
N ARG A 81 -10.49 -32.57 -1.93
CA ARG A 81 -9.94 -33.90 -1.67
C ARG A 81 -8.60 -34.02 -2.41
N PRO A 82 -7.46 -33.81 -1.73
CA PRO A 82 -6.15 -33.92 -2.34
C PRO A 82 -5.66 -35.37 -2.40
N ARG A 83 -4.78 -35.61 -3.36
CA ARG A 83 -3.98 -36.82 -3.55
C ARG A 83 -2.58 -36.40 -3.96
N ALA A 84 -1.62 -36.51 -3.05
CA ALA A 84 -0.22 -36.23 -3.36
C ALA A 84 0.41 -37.37 -4.16
N SER A 85 1.36 -37.05 -5.05
CA SER A 85 2.23 -38.02 -5.70
C SER A 85 3.22 -38.63 -4.69
N ALA A 86 3.81 -39.78 -5.04
CA ALA A 86 4.71 -40.51 -4.14
C ALA A 86 5.98 -39.72 -3.77
N ASP A 87 6.43 -38.84 -4.66
CA ASP A 87 7.58 -37.95 -4.51
C ASP A 87 7.20 -36.56 -3.96
N GLY A 88 5.91 -36.29 -3.72
CA GLY A 88 5.41 -34.99 -3.25
C GLY A 88 5.56 -33.83 -4.24
N SER A 89 5.95 -34.11 -5.50
CA SER A 89 6.16 -33.09 -6.53
C SER A 89 4.85 -32.55 -7.11
N GLU A 90 3.77 -33.33 -7.06
CA GLU A 90 2.48 -32.98 -7.63
C GLU A 90 1.32 -33.35 -6.70
N VAL A 91 0.23 -32.57 -6.77
CA VAL A 91 -0.99 -32.80 -6.03
C VAL A 91 -2.17 -32.83 -6.99
N SER A 92 -2.86 -33.97 -7.03
CA SER A 92 -4.15 -34.11 -7.70
C SER A 92 -5.26 -33.76 -6.72
N MET A 93 -6.19 -32.90 -7.08
CA MET A 93 -7.25 -32.43 -6.19
C MET A 93 -8.60 -32.50 -6.89
N GLN A 94 -9.59 -33.06 -6.21
CA GLN A 94 -11.00 -32.82 -6.52
C GLN A 94 -11.47 -31.60 -5.73
N ILE A 95 -11.95 -30.58 -6.42
CA ILE A 95 -12.18 -29.25 -5.88
C ILE A 95 -13.63 -28.85 -6.14
N ASN A 96 -14.31 -28.39 -5.09
CA ASN A 96 -15.58 -27.68 -5.17
C ASN A 96 -15.42 -26.35 -4.42
N ALA A 97 -15.35 -25.26 -5.16
CA ALA A 97 -15.19 -23.92 -4.61
C ALA A 97 -16.42 -23.07 -4.94
N MET A 98 -16.98 -22.40 -3.94
CA MET A 98 -18.12 -21.51 -4.07
C MET A 98 -17.83 -20.16 -3.40
N VAL A 99 -18.12 -19.07 -4.10
CA VAL A 99 -18.02 -17.70 -3.59
C VAL A 99 -19.39 -17.05 -3.72
N THR A 100 -19.96 -16.65 -2.59
CA THR A 100 -21.21 -15.90 -2.50
C THR A 100 -20.93 -14.50 -1.95
N ALA A 101 -21.44 -13.47 -2.63
CA ALA A 101 -21.21 -12.08 -2.24
C ALA A 101 -22.43 -11.22 -2.55
N GLN A 102 -22.75 -10.28 -1.64
CA GLN A 102 -23.75 -9.25 -1.90
C GLN A 102 -23.27 -8.35 -3.03
N VAL A 103 -24.16 -8.03 -3.98
CA VAL A 103 -23.87 -7.13 -5.09
C VAL A 103 -24.19 -5.70 -4.66
N PRO A 104 -23.20 -4.78 -4.62
CA PRO A 104 -23.45 -3.40 -4.22
C PRO A 104 -24.41 -2.70 -5.20
N ASN A 105 -25.40 -1.99 -4.66
CA ASN A 105 -26.38 -1.18 -5.40
C ASN A 105 -27.30 -1.96 -6.36
N GLU A 106 -27.44 -3.28 -6.18
CA GLU A 106 -28.44 -4.09 -6.90
C GLU A 106 -29.46 -4.71 -5.94
N ASP A 107 -29.59 -4.17 -4.74
CA ASP A 107 -30.62 -4.60 -3.81
C ASP A 107 -32.01 -4.34 -4.41
N VAL A 108 -32.91 -5.32 -4.28
CA VAL A 108 -34.29 -5.20 -4.73
C VAL A 108 -35.05 -4.35 -3.71
N GLU A 109 -35.62 -3.24 -4.16
CA GLU A 109 -36.37 -2.30 -3.32
C GLU A 109 -37.86 -2.34 -3.67
N VAL A 110 -38.70 -2.48 -2.65
CA VAL A 110 -40.15 -2.25 -2.76
C VAL A 110 -40.41 -0.80 -2.35
N LYS A 111 -40.99 -0.01 -3.26
CA LYS A 111 -41.24 1.43 -3.06
C LYS A 111 -42.74 1.71 -2.97
N GLN A 112 -43.12 2.58 -2.05
CA GLN A 112 -44.45 3.19 -1.98
C GLN A 112 -44.26 4.70 -2.13
N GLY A 113 -44.52 5.23 -3.33
CA GLY A 113 -44.15 6.59 -3.69
C GLY A 113 -42.61 6.78 -3.68
N ALA A 114 -42.13 7.79 -2.97
CA ALA A 114 -40.70 8.08 -2.82
C ALA A 114 -40.00 7.27 -1.70
N ASN A 115 -40.76 6.55 -0.87
CA ASN A 115 -40.22 5.84 0.29
C ASN A 115 -39.94 4.37 -0.03
N VAL A 116 -38.77 3.88 0.38
CA VAL A 116 -38.42 2.46 0.33
C VAL A 116 -39.03 1.77 1.55
N VAL A 117 -39.97 0.85 1.30
CA VAL A 117 -40.74 0.14 2.34
C VAL A 117 -40.08 -1.19 2.69
N ALA A 118 -39.38 -1.81 1.75
CA ALA A 118 -38.57 -3.00 1.97
C ALA A 118 -37.37 -3.04 1.03
N LYS A 119 -36.30 -3.68 1.49
CA LYS A 119 -35.05 -3.84 0.74
C LYS A 119 -34.50 -5.23 0.94
N SER A 120 -34.20 -5.93 -0.15
CA SER A 120 -33.63 -7.27 -0.15
C SER A 120 -32.30 -7.29 -0.91
N PRO A 121 -31.22 -7.84 -0.34
CA PRO A 121 -29.92 -7.85 -0.98
C PRO A 121 -29.86 -8.86 -2.14
N THR A 122 -29.28 -8.44 -3.26
CA THR A 122 -28.97 -9.36 -4.36
C THR A 122 -27.66 -10.08 -4.06
N ILE A 123 -27.70 -11.42 -4.04
CA ILE A 123 -26.53 -12.25 -3.76
C ILE A 123 -26.07 -12.91 -5.05
N SER A 124 -24.82 -12.67 -5.40
CA SER A 124 -24.16 -13.35 -6.52
C SER A 124 -23.51 -14.64 -6.02
N VAL A 125 -23.73 -15.74 -6.73
CA VAL A 125 -23.13 -17.06 -6.45
C VAL A 125 -22.21 -17.43 -7.61
N ARG A 126 -21.00 -17.86 -7.29
CA ARG A 126 -20.02 -18.37 -8.25
C ARG A 126 -19.53 -19.71 -7.75
N GLU A 127 -19.73 -20.76 -8.52
CA GLU A 127 -19.38 -22.13 -8.14
C GLU A 127 -18.50 -22.75 -9.23
N VAL A 128 -17.44 -23.43 -8.82
CA VAL A 128 -16.52 -24.18 -9.69
C VAL A 128 -16.34 -25.57 -9.11
N LYS A 129 -16.65 -26.59 -9.91
CA LYS A 129 -16.41 -28.00 -9.61
C LYS A 129 -15.44 -28.54 -10.64
N THR A 130 -14.25 -28.95 -10.21
CA THR A 130 -13.22 -29.44 -11.12
C THR A 130 -12.31 -30.45 -10.45
N THR A 131 -11.53 -31.15 -11.28
CA THR A 131 -10.41 -31.97 -10.84
C THR A 131 -9.16 -31.47 -11.55
N ALA A 132 -8.11 -31.18 -10.80
CA ALA A 132 -6.87 -30.63 -11.34
C ALA A 132 -5.66 -31.34 -10.73
N ARG A 133 -4.61 -31.52 -11.53
CA ARG A 133 -3.28 -31.97 -11.08
C ARG A 133 -2.30 -30.85 -11.32
N VAL A 134 -1.57 -30.47 -10.28
CA VAL A 134 -0.65 -29.34 -10.32
C VAL A 134 0.59 -29.65 -9.50
N ALA A 135 1.70 -28.98 -9.82
CA ALA A 135 2.91 -29.07 -9.04
C ALA A 135 2.69 -28.55 -7.60
N ASN A 136 3.38 -29.14 -6.65
CA ASN A 136 3.41 -28.69 -5.26
C ASN A 136 3.87 -27.21 -5.19
N ASN A 137 3.31 -26.43 -4.27
CA ASN A 137 3.54 -25.00 -4.10
C ASN A 137 3.26 -24.11 -5.33
N THR A 138 2.60 -24.64 -6.35
CA THR A 138 2.31 -23.88 -7.57
C THR A 138 0.86 -23.37 -7.54
N PRO A 139 0.64 -22.04 -7.55
CA PRO A 139 -0.71 -21.50 -7.65
C PRO A 139 -1.29 -21.76 -9.03
N PHE A 140 -2.57 -22.10 -9.09
CA PHE A 140 -3.27 -22.32 -10.35
C PHE A 140 -4.70 -21.78 -10.29
N ILE A 141 -5.19 -21.37 -11.45
CA ILE A 141 -6.53 -20.80 -11.62
C ILE A 141 -7.49 -21.94 -11.95
N ILE A 142 -8.52 -22.11 -11.14
CA ILE A 142 -9.56 -23.13 -11.38
C ILE A 142 -10.79 -22.59 -12.09
N GLY A 143 -10.97 -21.27 -12.07
CA GLY A 143 -12.10 -20.62 -12.74
C GLY A 143 -12.02 -19.11 -12.66
N GLY A 144 -12.59 -18.46 -13.67
CA GLY A 144 -12.73 -17.01 -13.72
C GLY A 144 -13.99 -16.62 -14.50
N LEU A 145 -14.70 -15.59 -14.03
CA LEU A 145 -15.81 -14.97 -14.74
C LEU A 145 -15.48 -13.49 -14.94
N ILE A 146 -15.35 -13.10 -16.21
CA ILE A 146 -15.21 -11.71 -16.64
C ILE A 146 -16.55 -11.32 -17.26
N ALA A 147 -17.34 -10.54 -16.52
CA ALA A 147 -18.57 -9.94 -17.05
C ALA A 147 -18.33 -8.46 -17.32
N ARG A 148 -18.69 -8.02 -18.52
CA ARG A 148 -18.73 -6.60 -18.90
C ARG A 148 -20.15 -6.28 -19.31
N ASP A 149 -20.78 -5.41 -18.54
CA ASP A 149 -22.07 -4.84 -18.87
C ASP A 149 -21.87 -3.39 -19.27
N LYS A 150 -22.35 -3.01 -20.45
CA LYS A 150 -22.29 -1.64 -20.97
C LYS A 150 -23.70 -1.22 -21.33
N GLN A 151 -24.27 -0.36 -20.52
CA GLN A 151 -25.55 0.29 -20.78
C GLN A 151 -25.31 1.73 -21.21
N SER A 152 -25.89 2.12 -22.35
CA SER A 152 -25.86 3.51 -22.84
C SER A 152 -27.29 3.96 -23.07
N SER A 153 -27.75 4.97 -22.31
CA SER A 153 -29.02 5.65 -22.54
C SER A 153 -28.75 7.04 -23.11
N VAL A 154 -29.53 7.43 -24.13
CA VAL A 154 -29.47 8.77 -24.72
C VAL A 154 -30.90 9.30 -24.80
N ASP A 155 -31.20 10.26 -23.96
CA ASP A 155 -32.46 11.01 -24.02
C ASP A 155 -32.20 12.31 -24.79
N LYS A 156 -32.98 12.59 -25.83
CA LYS A 156 -32.80 13.80 -26.65
C LYS A 156 -34.14 14.44 -26.99
N VAL A 157 -34.14 15.76 -27.13
CA VAL A 157 -35.27 16.48 -27.72
C VAL A 157 -35.31 16.19 -29.22
N PRO A 158 -36.43 15.70 -29.78
CA PRO A 158 -36.56 15.48 -31.22
C PRO A 158 -36.24 16.76 -32.02
N LEU A 159 -35.62 16.62 -33.21
CA LEU A 159 -35.09 17.71 -34.06
C LEU A 159 -33.88 18.45 -33.48
N LEU A 160 -34.01 19.07 -32.29
CA LEU A 160 -32.97 19.93 -31.70
C LEU A 160 -31.75 19.14 -31.21
N GLY A 161 -31.93 17.91 -30.74
CA GLY A 161 -30.85 17.04 -30.26
C GLY A 161 -29.96 16.47 -31.38
N ASP A 162 -30.41 16.54 -32.64
CA ASP A 162 -29.70 16.00 -33.81
C ASP A 162 -28.93 17.07 -34.60
N LEU A 163 -29.05 18.35 -34.21
CA LEU A 163 -28.33 19.44 -34.85
C LEU A 163 -26.81 19.31 -34.64
N PRO A 164 -25.99 19.44 -35.70
CA PRO A 164 -24.55 19.52 -35.55
C PRO A 164 -24.18 20.76 -34.72
N LEU A 165 -23.08 20.68 -33.96
CA LEU A 165 -22.55 21.71 -33.03
C LEU A 165 -23.37 21.95 -31.75
N ILE A 166 -24.69 22.15 -31.84
CA ILE A 166 -25.51 22.55 -30.67
C ILE A 166 -26.37 21.44 -30.06
N GLY A 167 -26.56 20.31 -30.76
CA GLY A 167 -27.37 19.18 -30.28
C GLY A 167 -26.88 18.58 -28.95
N GLY A 168 -25.62 18.82 -28.58
CA GLY A 168 -25.05 18.47 -27.28
C GLY A 168 -25.77 19.09 -26.07
N LEU A 169 -26.36 20.28 -26.25
CA LEU A 169 -27.10 21.00 -25.19
C LEU A 169 -28.53 20.47 -25.00
N PHE A 170 -29.06 19.74 -25.99
CA PHE A 170 -30.43 19.21 -26.01
C PHE A 170 -30.48 17.67 -25.87
N ARG A 171 -29.37 17.06 -25.46
CA ARG A 171 -29.26 15.62 -25.22
C ARG A 171 -28.66 15.34 -23.83
N SER A 172 -29.18 14.32 -23.19
CA SER A 172 -28.64 13.72 -21.97
C SER A 172 -28.10 12.34 -22.31
N LYS A 173 -26.82 12.10 -22.04
CA LYS A 173 -26.18 10.81 -22.26
C LYS A 173 -25.75 10.22 -20.93
N GLN A 174 -26.25 9.02 -20.64
CA GLN A 174 -25.85 8.25 -19.48
C GLN A 174 -25.16 6.96 -19.95
N GLU A 175 -23.85 6.85 -19.70
CA GLU A 175 -23.10 5.62 -19.89
C GLU A 175 -22.82 4.97 -18.53
N LYS A 176 -23.20 3.69 -18.40
CA LYS A 176 -22.91 2.86 -17.24
C LYS A 176 -22.15 1.63 -17.73
N ALA A 177 -20.87 1.56 -17.40
CA ALA A 177 -20.03 0.40 -17.65
C ALA A 177 -19.73 -0.31 -16.33
N VAL A 178 -20.16 -1.57 -16.21
CA VAL A 178 -19.92 -2.40 -15.02
C VAL A 178 -19.02 -3.57 -15.43
N LYS A 179 -17.78 -3.55 -14.95
CA LYS A 179 -16.81 -4.64 -15.12
C LYS A 179 -16.75 -5.46 -13.84
N ARG A 180 -17.04 -6.75 -13.92
CA ARG A 180 -17.00 -7.69 -12.80
C ARG A 180 -16.04 -8.81 -13.14
N GLU A 181 -14.93 -8.89 -12.40
CA GLU A 181 -13.92 -9.94 -12.56
C GLU A 181 -13.84 -10.71 -11.24
N VAL A 182 -14.09 -12.01 -11.29
CA VAL A 182 -13.82 -12.91 -10.16
C VAL A 182 -12.96 -14.05 -10.65
N ILE A 183 -11.86 -14.29 -9.95
CA ILE A 183 -10.89 -15.35 -10.24
C ILE A 183 -10.74 -16.18 -8.96
N ILE A 184 -10.83 -17.50 -9.08
CA ILE A 184 -10.61 -18.43 -7.97
C ILE A 184 -9.26 -19.12 -8.19
N VAL A 185 -8.35 -18.92 -7.23
CA VAL A 185 -6.98 -19.42 -7.25
C VAL A 185 -6.76 -20.36 -6.08
N LEU A 186 -6.14 -21.51 -6.34
CA LEU A 186 -5.72 -22.45 -5.31
C LEU A 186 -4.20 -22.66 -5.39
N THR A 187 -3.59 -22.88 -4.24
CA THR A 187 -2.17 -23.25 -4.12
C THR A 187 -2.10 -24.47 -3.20
N PRO A 188 -1.73 -25.66 -3.69
CA PRO A 188 -1.52 -26.81 -2.83
C PRO A 188 -0.12 -26.80 -2.22
N THR A 189 -0.02 -27.28 -0.98
CA THR A 189 1.25 -27.48 -0.28
C THR A 189 1.23 -28.86 0.37
N VAL A 190 2.19 -29.72 -0.02
CA VAL A 190 2.43 -31.02 0.63
C VAL A 190 3.33 -30.79 1.83
N LEU A 191 2.88 -31.22 3.01
CA LEU A 191 3.65 -31.16 4.24
C LEU A 191 4.52 -32.42 4.40
N PRO A 192 5.76 -32.30 4.91
CA PRO A 192 6.61 -33.46 5.19
C PRO A 192 6.09 -34.30 6.36
N ASP A 193 6.21 -35.63 6.25
CA ASP A 193 5.88 -36.62 7.29
C ASP A 193 6.94 -36.60 8.41
N ASN A 194 7.07 -35.51 9.17
CA ASN A 194 7.92 -35.51 10.36
C ASN A 194 7.06 -35.58 11.63
N PRO A 195 7.14 -36.68 12.42
CA PRO A 195 6.36 -36.80 13.64
C PRO A 195 7.11 -36.08 14.77
N ILE A 196 6.89 -34.78 14.93
CA ILE A 196 7.14 -34.13 16.23
C ILE A 196 5.89 -33.35 16.62
N GLY A 197 5.16 -33.93 17.57
CA GLY A 197 4.09 -33.25 18.27
C GLY A 197 4.60 -32.00 18.97
N GLY A 198 3.90 -30.89 18.75
CA GLY A 198 4.03 -29.69 19.54
C GLY A 198 3.40 -28.50 18.86
N LYS A 199 2.13 -28.21 19.17
CA LYS A 199 1.44 -26.89 19.16
C LYS A 199 1.90 -25.77 18.20
N HIS A 200 2.46 -26.07 17.04
CA HIS A 200 2.84 -25.10 16.03
C HIS A 200 2.09 -25.44 14.75
N ILE A 201 0.93 -24.81 14.59
CA ILE A 201 0.52 -24.36 13.26
C ILE A 201 1.72 -23.55 12.73
N PRO A 202 2.25 -23.82 11.52
CA PRO A 202 3.46 -23.17 11.05
C PRO A 202 3.18 -21.68 10.88
N LYS A 203 3.65 -20.88 11.83
CA LYS A 203 3.50 -19.41 11.81
C LYS A 203 4.72 -18.71 11.23
N ASP A 204 5.84 -19.41 11.05
CA ASP A 204 7.14 -18.83 10.73
C ASP A 204 8.03 -19.73 9.82
N GLU A 205 7.45 -20.63 9.00
CA GLU A 205 8.22 -21.44 8.04
C GLU A 205 8.38 -20.73 6.67
N ASP A 206 9.57 -20.83 6.06
CA ASP A 206 9.89 -20.27 4.73
C ASP A 206 8.96 -20.80 3.62
N SER A 207 8.38 -22.00 3.79
CA SER A 207 7.47 -22.66 2.85
C SER A 207 6.19 -21.86 2.57
N PHE A 208 5.83 -20.91 3.45
CA PHE A 208 4.65 -20.05 3.32
C PHE A 208 4.93 -18.72 2.61
N ASP A 209 6.20 -18.39 2.38
CA ASP A 209 6.54 -17.21 1.61
C ASP A 209 6.36 -17.50 0.11
N SER A 210 5.75 -16.56 -0.62
CA SER A 210 5.50 -16.75 -2.06
C SER A 210 6.57 -16.00 -2.85
N PHE A 211 7.57 -16.71 -3.36
CA PHE A 211 8.64 -16.14 -4.21
C PHE A 211 8.64 -16.76 -5.61
N GLY A 212 9.13 -16.02 -6.61
CA GLY A 212 9.38 -16.57 -7.95
C GLY A 212 8.15 -16.88 -8.80
N ASN A 213 6.95 -16.49 -8.35
CA ASN A 213 5.71 -16.72 -9.09
C ASN A 213 5.58 -15.73 -10.26
N GLN A 214 5.41 -16.20 -11.49
CA GLN A 214 5.24 -15.28 -12.64
C GLN A 214 3.97 -14.41 -12.51
N LEU A 215 2.90 -14.96 -11.94
CA LEU A 215 1.56 -14.34 -11.87
C LEU A 215 1.27 -13.52 -10.60
N PHE A 216 2.01 -13.72 -9.49
CA PHE A 216 1.69 -13.11 -8.19
C PHE A 216 2.89 -12.47 -7.51
N ARG A 217 2.74 -11.22 -7.04
CA ARG A 217 3.83 -10.49 -6.38
C ARG A 217 4.46 -11.29 -5.26
N ASP A 218 5.76 -11.14 -5.14
CA ASP A 218 6.51 -11.84 -4.11
C ASP A 218 6.13 -11.25 -2.75
N ALA A 219 6.00 -12.10 -1.73
CA ALA A 219 5.53 -11.69 -0.42
C ALA A 219 6.22 -12.50 0.67
N TYR A 220 6.64 -11.78 1.71
CA TYR A 220 7.32 -12.30 2.88
C TYR A 220 6.45 -12.11 4.11
N ARG A 221 6.33 -13.13 4.94
CA ARG A 221 5.62 -13.04 6.21
C ARG A 221 6.54 -12.53 7.31
N ILE A 222 6.21 -11.37 7.88
CA ILE A 222 6.97 -10.74 8.98
C ILE A 222 7.00 -11.68 10.20
N ARG A 223 8.20 -11.99 10.70
CA ARG A 223 8.43 -12.89 11.83
C ARG A 223 8.70 -12.11 13.10
N ALA A 224 8.74 -12.79 14.24
CA ALA A 224 9.00 -12.15 15.54
C ALA A 224 10.38 -11.45 15.58
N GLU A 225 11.39 -12.09 14.99
CA GLU A 225 12.77 -11.62 14.89
C GLU A 225 12.99 -10.44 13.92
N ASP A 226 11.98 -10.12 13.10
CA ASP A 226 11.98 -8.96 12.21
C ASP A 226 11.38 -7.72 12.89
N THR A 227 10.82 -7.90 14.09
CA THR A 227 10.17 -6.84 14.86
C THR A 227 11.00 -6.40 16.05
N PHE A 228 11.07 -5.09 16.28
CA PHE A 228 11.74 -4.53 17.45
C PHE A 228 10.84 -4.54 18.68
N ASP A 229 11.43 -4.74 19.85
CA ASP A 229 10.76 -4.45 21.11
C ASP A 229 10.77 -2.94 21.34
N LEU A 230 9.60 -2.32 21.17
CA LEU A 230 9.40 -0.88 21.30
C LEU A 230 8.72 -0.51 22.62
N ASN A 231 8.74 -1.38 23.63
CA ASN A 231 8.16 -1.12 24.95
C ASN A 231 8.67 0.19 25.56
N TYR A 232 9.94 0.53 25.36
CA TYR A 232 10.52 1.79 25.87
C TYR A 232 9.87 3.05 25.25
N LEU A 233 9.36 2.97 24.02
CA LEU A 233 8.60 4.04 23.36
C LEU A 233 7.13 3.98 23.75
N THR A 234 6.50 2.80 23.61
CA THR A 234 5.06 2.65 23.82
C THR A 234 4.67 2.81 25.29
N GLN A 235 5.55 2.52 26.25
CA GLN A 235 5.29 2.71 27.68
C GLN A 235 5.85 4.04 28.22
N ASN A 236 6.47 4.87 27.37
CA ASN A 236 7.00 6.16 27.79
C ASN A 236 5.87 7.07 28.30
N ARG A 237 5.94 7.46 29.57
CA ARG A 237 4.88 8.26 30.23
C ARG A 237 4.64 9.60 29.56
N GLN A 238 5.70 10.27 29.09
CA GLN A 238 5.56 11.56 28.44
C GLN A 238 4.86 11.40 27.09
N LEU A 239 5.29 10.44 26.27
CA LEU A 239 4.66 10.17 24.98
C LEU A 239 3.19 9.78 25.17
N GLN A 240 2.88 8.92 26.14
CA GLN A 240 1.50 8.53 26.45
C GLN A 240 0.61 9.72 26.84
N ARG A 241 1.12 10.66 27.65
CA ARG A 241 0.40 11.90 27.98
C ARG A 241 0.13 12.75 26.73
N MET A 242 1.12 12.88 25.85
CA MET A 242 0.99 13.67 24.62
C MET A 242 0.00 13.04 23.64
N LYS A 243 0.04 11.71 23.49
CA LYS A 243 -0.93 10.95 22.68
C LYS A 243 -2.35 11.06 23.22
N ALA A 244 -2.52 11.00 24.55
CA ALA A 244 -3.82 11.20 25.19
C ALA A 244 -4.37 12.61 24.95
N LEU A 245 -3.50 13.63 25.05
CA LEU A 245 -3.86 15.02 24.77
C LEU A 245 -4.22 15.22 23.30
N ALA A 246 -3.42 14.68 22.36
CA ALA A 246 -3.71 14.73 20.93
C ALA A 246 -5.08 14.11 20.63
N SER A 247 -5.36 12.93 21.19
CA SER A 247 -6.63 12.23 21.02
C SER A 247 -7.80 13.04 21.58
N HIS A 248 -7.62 13.74 22.70
CA HIS A 248 -8.63 14.61 23.27
C HIS A 248 -8.92 15.83 22.37
N ILE A 249 -7.89 16.47 21.82
CA ILE A 249 -8.04 17.61 20.91
C ILE A 249 -8.75 17.19 19.62
N VAL A 250 -8.32 16.08 19.02
CA VAL A 250 -8.90 15.54 17.78
C VAL A 250 -10.34 15.05 17.97
N ALA A 251 -10.74 14.61 19.18
CA ALA A 251 -12.13 14.29 19.47
C ALA A 251 -13.07 15.50 19.28
N GLY A 252 -12.56 16.72 19.48
CA GLY A 252 -13.29 17.96 19.20
C GLY A 252 -13.31 18.36 17.71
N ASN A 253 -12.31 17.92 16.93
CA ASN A 253 -12.24 18.15 15.49
C ASN A 253 -11.50 17.01 14.78
N VAL A 254 -12.28 16.10 14.17
CA VAL A 254 -11.75 14.88 13.53
C VAL A 254 -10.79 15.18 12.38
N GLN A 255 -10.90 16.33 11.71
CA GLN A 255 -10.01 16.71 10.60
C GLN A 255 -8.55 16.83 11.04
N LEU A 256 -8.32 17.16 12.32
CA LEU A 256 -6.98 17.25 12.88
C LEU A 256 -6.27 15.90 12.91
N SER A 257 -6.99 14.77 12.89
CA SER A 257 -6.37 13.44 12.86
C SER A 257 -5.45 13.22 11.66
N GLU A 258 -5.65 13.94 10.56
CA GLU A 258 -4.84 13.85 9.34
C GLU A 258 -3.81 14.99 9.23
N GLN A 259 -3.84 15.98 10.13
CA GLN A 259 -3.00 17.17 10.04
C GLN A 259 -1.75 17.07 10.90
N TYR A 260 -0.60 17.48 10.36
CA TYR A 260 0.63 17.66 11.14
C TYR A 260 0.48 18.79 12.17
N PRO A 261 0.92 18.63 13.43
CA PRO A 261 1.64 17.47 13.99
C PRO A 261 0.74 16.38 14.61
N TYR A 262 -0.57 16.57 14.71
CA TYR A 262 -1.49 15.66 15.40
C TYR A 262 -1.48 14.22 14.85
N ASN A 263 -1.41 14.08 13.53
CA ASN A 263 -1.38 12.79 12.85
C ASN A 263 -0.25 11.85 13.33
N HIS A 264 0.84 12.38 13.92
CA HIS A 264 1.95 11.60 14.46
C HIS A 264 1.74 11.13 15.92
N PHE A 265 0.69 11.62 16.60
CA PHE A 265 0.39 11.31 18.00
C PHE A 265 -0.95 10.61 18.22
N VAL A 266 -1.85 10.63 17.24
CA VAL A 266 -3.21 10.05 17.36
C VAL A 266 -3.20 8.55 17.08
N GLY A 267 -4.04 7.81 17.80
CA GLY A 267 -4.21 6.36 17.62
C GLY A 267 -2.91 5.58 17.90
N ASN A 268 -2.54 4.71 16.95
CA ASN A 268 -1.34 3.87 17.08
C ASN A 268 -0.06 4.52 16.55
N ALA A 269 -0.13 5.76 16.05
CA ALA A 269 1.04 6.45 15.51
C ALA A 269 2.12 6.64 16.57
N VAL A 270 3.38 6.53 16.17
CA VAL A 270 4.54 6.90 16.98
C VAL A 270 5.33 7.93 16.19
N PRO A 271 5.73 9.07 16.80
CA PRO A 271 6.56 10.05 16.12
C PRO A 271 7.83 9.42 15.54
N GLY A 272 8.14 9.72 14.29
CA GLY A 272 9.27 9.12 13.57
C GLY A 272 9.16 7.61 13.26
N GLU A 273 7.99 6.98 13.38
CA GLU A 273 7.82 5.52 13.20
C GLU A 273 8.26 4.98 11.83
N GLU A 274 8.22 5.82 10.80
CA GLU A 274 8.71 5.48 9.46
C GLU A 274 10.16 5.00 9.50
N ILE A 275 11.03 5.66 10.26
CA ILE A 275 12.47 5.36 10.33
C ILE A 275 12.70 3.94 10.87
N LEU A 276 11.91 3.54 11.88
CA LEU A 276 11.93 2.19 12.43
C LEU A 276 11.44 1.17 11.39
N CYS A 277 10.40 1.50 10.63
CA CYS A 277 9.93 0.64 9.55
C CYS A 277 11.01 0.42 8.47
N TYR A 278 11.74 1.46 8.06
CA TYR A 278 12.89 1.30 7.14
C TYR A 278 13.93 0.35 7.71
N ARG A 279 14.29 0.51 8.98
CA ARG A 279 15.28 -0.36 9.63
C ARG A 279 14.79 -1.80 9.75
N GLN A 280 13.51 -2.04 10.03
CA GLN A 280 12.96 -3.40 10.07
C GLN A 280 12.89 -4.05 8.68
N ILE A 281 12.53 -3.28 7.64
CA ILE A 281 12.58 -3.75 6.25
C ILE A 281 14.02 -4.09 5.84
N TYR A 282 15.00 -3.29 6.23
CA TYR A 282 16.42 -3.56 6.01
C TYR A 282 16.81 -4.94 6.57
N GLU A 283 16.44 -5.25 7.82
CA GLU A 283 16.76 -6.54 8.44
C GLU A 283 16.12 -7.71 7.71
N VAL A 284 14.87 -7.58 7.27
CA VAL A 284 14.20 -8.60 6.44
C VAL A 284 14.97 -8.84 5.15
N LEU A 285 15.29 -7.79 4.40
CA LEU A 285 16.02 -7.90 3.13
C LEU A 285 17.42 -8.51 3.32
N LYS A 286 18.08 -8.16 4.41
CA LYS A 286 19.40 -8.66 4.78
C LYS A 286 19.40 -10.14 5.14
N ARG A 287 18.41 -10.59 5.92
CA ARG A 287 18.23 -12.03 6.23
C ARG A 287 18.01 -12.85 4.96
N GLN A 288 17.22 -12.31 4.03
CA GLN A 288 16.91 -12.94 2.75
C GLN A 288 18.01 -12.78 1.68
N LYS A 289 19.12 -12.10 2.01
CA LYS A 289 20.25 -11.85 1.10
C LYS A 289 19.84 -11.29 -0.28
N MET A 290 18.78 -10.48 -0.31
CA MET A 290 18.20 -10.01 -1.58
C MET A 290 19.12 -9.11 -2.41
N GLN A 291 20.11 -8.46 -1.78
CA GLN A 291 21.12 -7.64 -2.46
C GLN A 291 21.96 -8.44 -3.47
N GLU A 292 22.06 -9.77 -3.32
CA GLU A 292 22.82 -10.63 -4.26
C GLU A 292 22.16 -10.67 -5.65
N GLN A 293 20.86 -10.40 -5.74
CA GLN A 293 20.11 -10.38 -7.00
C GLN A 293 20.37 -9.11 -7.83
N LEU A 294 21.04 -8.11 -7.24
CA LEU A 294 21.34 -6.82 -7.86
C LEU A 294 22.79 -6.74 -8.32
N ALA A 295 22.99 -6.47 -9.61
CA ALA A 295 24.31 -6.20 -10.15
C ALA A 295 24.75 -4.75 -9.84
N SER A 296 25.93 -4.57 -9.22
CA SER A 296 26.49 -3.22 -8.94
C SER A 296 26.71 -2.43 -10.23
N THR A 297 27.05 -3.11 -11.32
CA THR A 297 27.26 -2.55 -12.66
C THR A 297 26.01 -1.93 -13.27
N LYS A 298 24.82 -2.24 -12.73
CA LYS A 298 23.52 -1.77 -13.26
C LYS A 298 22.93 -0.63 -12.44
N ILE A 299 23.67 -0.11 -11.46
CA ILE A 299 23.27 1.05 -10.68
C ILE A 299 23.63 2.33 -11.44
N ILE A 300 22.67 3.22 -11.60
CA ILE A 300 22.81 4.50 -12.33
C ILE A 300 22.41 5.70 -11.47
N PHE A 301 22.87 6.88 -11.85
CA PHE A 301 22.42 8.16 -11.33
C PHE A 301 22.35 9.19 -12.47
N PHE A 302 21.63 10.30 -12.25
CA PHE A 302 21.53 11.38 -13.22
C PHE A 302 22.64 12.40 -13.04
N GLU A 303 23.13 12.98 -14.13
CA GLU A 303 24.02 14.14 -14.10
C GLU A 303 23.55 15.20 -15.10
N PRO A 304 23.85 16.50 -14.88
CA PRO A 304 23.42 17.56 -15.81
C PRO A 304 24.01 17.36 -17.21
N ASP A 305 23.20 17.54 -18.24
CA ASP A 305 23.69 17.51 -19.62
C ASP A 305 24.45 18.82 -19.95
N LYS A 306 25.77 18.72 -20.04
CA LYS A 306 26.66 19.85 -20.36
C LYS A 306 26.57 20.31 -21.81
N ASN A 307 26.10 19.45 -22.72
CA ASN A 307 26.04 19.74 -24.15
C ASN A 307 24.74 20.48 -24.52
N ILE A 308 23.62 20.07 -23.93
CA ILE A 308 22.28 20.58 -24.28
C ILE A 308 21.87 21.77 -23.38
N LYS A 309 22.62 22.05 -22.30
CA LYS A 309 22.29 23.08 -21.26
C LYS A 309 20.88 22.92 -20.66
N SER A 310 20.25 21.77 -20.88
CA SER A 310 18.92 21.40 -20.43
C SER A 310 18.81 19.88 -20.36
N GLY A 311 18.13 19.36 -19.35
CA GLY A 311 17.96 17.93 -19.12
C GLY A 311 19.13 17.26 -18.42
N HIS A 312 18.99 15.94 -18.25
CA HIS A 312 19.89 15.08 -17.49
C HIS A 312 20.36 13.91 -18.35
N ARG A 313 21.61 13.50 -18.20
CA ARG A 313 22.15 12.26 -18.78
C ARG A 313 22.32 11.20 -17.70
N VAL A 314 22.30 9.94 -18.11
CA VAL A 314 22.44 8.78 -17.22
C VAL A 314 23.90 8.37 -17.15
N ARG A 315 24.41 8.11 -15.94
CA ARG A 315 25.75 7.58 -15.72
C ARG A 315 25.72 6.34 -14.84
N PHE A 316 26.48 5.32 -15.21
CA PHE A 316 26.67 4.14 -14.38
C PHE A 316 27.58 4.46 -13.20
N LEU A 317 27.14 4.08 -12.00
CA LEU A 317 27.85 4.34 -10.76
C LEU A 317 29.23 3.68 -10.75
N GLU A 318 29.31 2.42 -11.17
CA GLU A 318 30.57 1.69 -11.17
C GLU A 318 31.61 2.31 -12.10
N GLU A 319 31.20 2.78 -13.28
CA GLU A 319 32.09 3.50 -14.22
C GLU A 319 32.59 4.81 -13.61
N TYR A 320 31.70 5.56 -12.91
CA TYR A 320 32.10 6.74 -12.17
C TYR A 320 33.13 6.40 -11.07
N LEU A 321 32.90 5.34 -10.29
CA LEU A 321 33.78 4.93 -9.21
C LEU A 321 35.15 4.49 -9.74
N ARG A 322 35.22 3.69 -10.82
CA ARG A 322 36.50 3.30 -11.43
C ARG A 322 37.33 4.51 -11.87
N ALA A 323 36.68 5.54 -12.39
CA ALA A 323 37.36 6.73 -12.88
C ALA A 323 37.80 7.72 -11.78
N ASN A 324 37.03 7.84 -10.69
CA ASN A 324 37.23 8.91 -9.70
C ASN A 324 37.62 8.43 -8.30
N ALA A 325 37.24 7.20 -7.92
CA ALA A 325 37.48 6.64 -6.59
C ALA A 325 37.53 5.09 -6.64
N PRO A 326 38.52 4.49 -7.33
CA PRO A 326 38.57 3.04 -7.55
C PRO A 326 38.71 2.25 -6.24
N GLU A 327 39.28 2.87 -5.19
CA GLU A 327 39.41 2.31 -3.85
C GLU A 327 38.07 1.85 -3.26
N VAL A 328 36.95 2.51 -3.61
CA VAL A 328 35.59 2.15 -3.17
C VAL A 328 35.17 0.76 -3.65
N LEU A 329 35.73 0.28 -4.76
CA LEU A 329 35.44 -1.04 -5.32
C LEU A 329 36.23 -2.17 -4.64
N THR A 330 37.11 -1.83 -3.70
CA THR A 330 37.92 -2.80 -2.95
C THR A 330 37.30 -3.12 -1.58
N GLU A 331 37.69 -4.26 -1.00
CA GLU A 331 37.24 -4.65 0.34
C GLU A 331 37.74 -3.73 1.46
N LYS A 332 38.99 -3.25 1.34
CA LYS A 332 39.62 -2.37 2.34
C LYS A 332 39.11 -0.94 2.26
N GLY A 333 38.74 -0.49 1.06
CA GLY A 333 38.41 0.90 0.81
C GLY A 333 39.62 1.82 0.80
N GLY A 334 39.31 3.12 0.80
CA GLY A 334 40.27 4.21 0.74
C GLY A 334 40.27 5.12 1.95
N ALA A 335 41.15 6.12 1.90
CA ALA A 335 41.11 7.26 2.82
C ALA A 335 40.00 8.26 2.46
N LYS A 336 39.43 8.15 1.25
CA LYS A 336 38.34 8.99 0.77
C LYS A 336 37.09 8.17 0.51
N ALA A 337 35.94 8.80 0.71
CA ALA A 337 34.63 8.27 0.37
C ALA A 337 33.94 9.15 -0.68
N VAL A 338 33.11 8.54 -1.52
CA VAL A 338 32.24 9.24 -2.46
C VAL A 338 30.91 9.51 -1.76
N ALA A 339 30.58 10.78 -1.58
CA ALA A 339 29.28 11.25 -1.14
C ALA A 339 28.41 11.57 -2.35
N ILE A 340 27.23 10.94 -2.40
CA ILE A 340 26.18 11.18 -3.40
C ILE A 340 24.98 11.77 -2.65
N SER A 341 24.85 13.08 -2.70
CA SER A 341 23.89 13.82 -1.86
C SER A 341 22.73 14.38 -2.67
N PHE A 342 21.51 14.18 -2.16
CA PHE A 342 20.27 14.69 -2.76
C PHE A 342 19.60 15.65 -1.79
N THR A 343 19.23 16.83 -2.27
CA THR A 343 18.40 17.78 -1.53
C THR A 343 16.94 17.55 -1.93
N MET A 344 16.07 17.26 -0.95
CA MET A 344 14.65 17.01 -1.20
C MET A 344 13.94 18.33 -1.53
N GLN A 345 13.35 18.43 -2.72
CA GLN A 345 12.69 19.65 -3.20
C GLN A 345 11.23 19.41 -3.63
N ARG A 346 10.75 18.17 -3.60
CA ARG A 346 9.36 17.76 -3.89
C ARG A 346 8.27 18.40 -3.03
N PHE A 347 8.65 19.03 -1.90
CA PHE A 347 7.75 19.80 -1.03
C PHE A 347 7.98 21.31 -1.13
N SER A 348 8.80 21.76 -2.09
CA SER A 348 9.04 23.18 -2.34
C SER A 348 7.97 23.74 -3.28
N ASP A 349 7.44 24.92 -2.95
CA ASP A 349 6.52 25.66 -3.82
C ASP A 349 7.24 26.41 -4.97
N SER A 350 8.56 26.26 -5.09
CA SER A 350 9.35 26.94 -6.12
C SER A 350 9.30 26.21 -7.47
N ALA A 351 8.79 26.89 -8.50
CA ALA A 351 8.77 26.34 -9.86
C ALA A 351 10.18 26.08 -10.45
N LYS A 352 11.23 26.73 -9.91
CA LYS A 352 12.61 26.59 -10.41
C LYS A 352 13.30 25.31 -9.96
N THR A 353 12.76 24.59 -8.97
CA THR A 353 13.40 23.44 -8.31
C THR A 353 12.79 22.10 -8.69
N ILE A 354 11.70 22.08 -9.48
CA ILE A 354 10.93 20.88 -9.84
C ILE A 354 11.81 19.77 -10.48
N PHE A 355 12.86 20.14 -11.22
CA PHE A 355 13.72 19.18 -11.94
C PHE A 355 15.12 18.99 -11.33
N ASN A 356 15.40 19.62 -10.18
CA ASN A 356 16.74 19.62 -9.58
C ASN A 356 16.96 18.43 -8.64
N GLU A 357 15.92 17.96 -7.94
CA GLU A 357 15.99 16.80 -7.03
C GLU A 357 16.58 15.51 -7.64
N PRO A 358 16.31 15.11 -8.91
CA PRO A 358 16.86 13.86 -9.44
C PRO A 358 18.39 13.86 -9.62
N VAL A 359 19.06 15.03 -9.56
CA VAL A 359 20.50 15.14 -9.75
C VAL A 359 21.21 15.25 -8.40
N PRO A 360 22.12 14.33 -8.06
CA PRO A 360 22.92 14.44 -6.85
C PRO A 360 24.07 15.43 -6.98
N GLU A 361 24.44 16.01 -5.84
CA GLU A 361 25.74 16.61 -5.61
C GLU A 361 26.77 15.49 -5.30
N LEU A 362 27.83 15.40 -6.11
CA LEU A 362 28.90 14.43 -5.92
C LEU A 362 30.12 15.08 -5.28
N LYS A 363 30.59 14.54 -4.15
CA LYS A 363 31.78 15.03 -3.44
C LYS A 363 32.68 13.89 -2.99
N LEU A 364 33.98 14.12 -3.03
CA LEU A 364 34.96 13.26 -2.34
C LEU A 364 35.18 13.82 -0.94
N VAL A 365 35.03 12.98 0.08
CA VAL A 365 35.11 13.36 1.48
C VAL A 365 36.19 12.53 2.16
N GLU A 366 37.01 13.17 3.00
CA GLU A 366 38.00 12.48 3.81
C GLU A 366 37.32 11.58 4.84
N CYS A 367 37.67 10.29 4.81
CA CYS A 367 37.01 9.23 5.57
C CYS A 367 38.00 8.11 5.90
N ALA A 368 38.93 8.39 6.83
CA ALA A 368 40.04 7.49 7.14
C ALA A 368 39.61 6.14 7.73
N ASP A 369 38.56 6.12 8.55
CA ASP A 369 38.08 4.93 9.27
C ASP A 369 36.55 4.86 9.35
N GLU A 370 36.01 3.77 9.91
CA GLU A 370 34.57 3.55 10.03
C GLU A 370 33.91 4.54 11.01
N ALA A 371 34.63 4.99 12.04
CA ALA A 371 34.11 5.99 12.97
C ALA A 371 34.00 7.37 12.33
N ASN A 372 34.90 7.70 11.40
CA ASN A 372 34.85 8.87 10.55
C ASN A 372 33.71 8.72 9.55
N TRP A 373 33.54 7.55 8.93
CA TRP A 373 32.43 7.26 8.01
C TRP A 373 31.07 7.57 8.62
N ALA A 374 30.82 7.06 9.83
CA ALA A 374 29.57 7.31 10.55
C ALA A 374 29.35 8.82 10.82
N ARG A 375 30.41 9.52 11.28
CA ARG A 375 30.36 10.96 11.55
C ARG A 375 30.12 11.79 10.30
N GLN A 376 30.78 11.44 9.19
CA GLN A 376 30.60 12.12 7.90
C GLN A 376 29.20 11.89 7.35
N LEU A 377 28.70 10.65 7.39
CA LEU A 377 27.34 10.36 6.96
C LEU A 377 26.34 11.19 7.76
N TRP A 378 26.48 11.26 9.09
CA TRP A 378 25.61 12.10 9.93
C TRP A 378 25.70 13.59 9.55
N ALA A 379 26.90 14.13 9.39
CA ALA A 379 27.12 15.54 9.04
C ALA A 379 26.53 15.90 7.66
N LEU A 380 26.62 15.00 6.68
CA LEU A 380 26.13 15.20 5.31
C LEU A 380 24.60 15.07 5.18
N ASN A 381 23.91 14.59 6.22
CA ASN A 381 22.45 14.47 6.28
C ASN A 381 21.81 15.53 7.19
N GLN A 382 22.56 16.54 7.64
CA GLN A 382 21.96 17.69 8.30
C GLN A 382 21.17 18.53 7.28
N PRO A 383 20.04 19.13 7.67
CA PRO A 383 19.25 19.97 6.78
C PRO A 383 20.06 21.17 6.29
N THR A 384 19.69 21.71 5.13
CA THR A 384 20.33 22.91 4.58
C THR A 384 20.01 24.16 5.42
N GLU A 385 20.72 25.27 5.19
CA GLU A 385 20.42 26.56 5.84
C GLU A 385 18.97 27.03 5.59
N GLU A 386 18.39 26.64 4.46
CA GLU A 386 16.98 26.91 4.10
C GLU A 386 15.99 25.89 4.72
N GLY A 387 16.47 24.96 5.54
CA GLY A 387 15.66 23.93 6.20
C GLY A 387 15.24 22.77 5.30
N GLN A 388 15.81 22.64 4.10
CA GLN A 388 15.51 21.53 3.20
C GLN A 388 16.21 20.26 3.68
N GLU A 389 15.50 19.13 3.65
CA GLU A 389 16.08 17.84 4.00
C GLU A 389 17.11 17.41 2.96
N LYS A 390 18.24 16.89 3.43
CA LYS A 390 19.32 16.38 2.59
C LYS A 390 19.58 14.93 2.95
N PHE A 391 19.61 14.06 1.96
CA PHE A 391 19.93 12.65 2.13
C PHE A 391 21.15 12.25 1.32
N THR A 392 22.09 11.51 1.94
CA THR A 392 23.38 11.16 1.33
C THR A 392 23.66 9.67 1.36
N VAL A 393 24.11 9.12 0.23
CA VAL A 393 24.78 7.82 0.15
C VAL A 393 26.29 8.05 0.27
N LEU A 394 26.95 7.39 1.21
CA LEU A 394 28.39 7.50 1.44
C LEU A 394 29.09 6.17 1.16
N LEU A 395 29.93 6.14 0.12
CA LEU A 395 30.60 4.94 -0.35
C LEU A 395 32.11 5.02 -0.11
N ARG A 396 32.64 4.18 0.77
CA ARG A 396 34.08 4.08 1.10
C ARG A 396 34.70 2.77 0.63
N HIS A 397 33.94 1.69 0.67
CA HIS A 397 34.38 0.34 0.32
C HIS A 397 33.23 -0.53 -0.22
N GLN A 398 33.55 -1.74 -0.68
CA GLN A 398 32.60 -2.64 -1.33
C GLN A 398 31.38 -2.98 -0.45
N LYS A 399 31.53 -3.00 0.90
CA LYS A 399 30.39 -3.22 1.81
C LYS A 399 29.36 -2.10 1.73
N ASP A 400 29.76 -0.87 1.42
CA ASP A 400 28.83 0.25 1.25
C ASP A 400 28.05 0.13 -0.06
N LEU A 401 28.63 -0.51 -1.09
CA LEU A 401 27.88 -0.86 -2.28
C LEU A 401 26.80 -1.91 -1.98
N GLN A 402 27.07 -2.84 -1.07
CA GLN A 402 26.04 -3.77 -0.60
C GLN A 402 24.95 -3.04 0.20
N ARG A 403 25.33 -2.11 1.09
CA ARG A 403 24.40 -1.20 1.80
C ARG A 403 23.53 -0.41 0.81
N LEU A 404 24.11 0.11 -0.27
CA LEU A 404 23.39 0.81 -1.34
C LEU A 404 22.38 -0.09 -2.06
N LYS A 405 22.74 -1.35 -2.37
CA LYS A 405 21.79 -2.30 -2.96
C LYS A 405 20.61 -2.57 -2.03
N TYR A 406 20.85 -2.73 -0.73
CA TYR A 406 19.75 -2.81 0.24
C TYR A 406 18.89 -1.55 0.23
N ALA A 407 19.50 -0.35 0.12
CA ALA A 407 18.75 0.90 0.02
C ALA A 407 17.84 0.98 -1.21
N VAL A 408 18.33 0.53 -2.36
CA VAL A 408 17.52 0.40 -3.59
C VAL A 408 16.33 -0.55 -3.35
N LEU A 409 16.58 -1.73 -2.77
CA LEU A 409 15.53 -2.70 -2.46
C LEU A 409 14.52 -2.16 -1.46
N MET A 410 14.97 -1.52 -0.39
CA MET A 410 14.11 -0.90 0.62
C MET A 410 13.15 0.08 0.00
N LYS A 411 13.63 1.01 -0.85
CA LYS A 411 12.76 1.94 -1.57
C LYS A 411 11.67 1.22 -2.37
N LYS A 412 12.03 0.14 -3.08
CA LYS A 412 11.04 -0.64 -3.84
C LYS A 412 10.04 -1.36 -2.92
N THR A 413 10.52 -1.98 -1.84
CA THR A 413 9.68 -2.61 -0.83
C THR A 413 8.70 -1.61 -0.24
N VAL A 414 9.18 -0.45 0.20
CA VAL A 414 8.37 0.66 0.71
C VAL A 414 7.28 1.01 -0.30
N LYS A 415 7.65 1.32 -1.56
CA LYS A 415 6.70 1.70 -2.62
C LYS A 415 5.64 0.64 -2.92
N LEU A 416 5.95 -0.64 -2.73
CA LEU A 416 4.99 -1.73 -2.93
C LEU A 416 3.96 -1.82 -1.80
N ASN A 417 4.32 -1.35 -0.61
CA ASN A 417 3.48 -1.44 0.58
C ASN A 417 2.82 -0.09 0.93
N THR A 418 3.14 1.01 0.26
CA THR A 418 2.68 2.38 0.61
C THR A 418 1.20 2.73 0.40
N GLU A 419 0.30 1.82 0.00
CA GLU A 419 -1.12 2.19 -0.09
C GLU A 419 -1.75 2.40 1.30
N LYS A 420 -1.78 3.69 1.67
CA LYS A 420 -2.46 4.38 2.78
C LYS A 420 -2.09 4.13 4.24
N GLN A 421 -1.20 3.19 4.62
CA GLN A 421 -0.61 3.16 5.99
C GLN A 421 0.44 2.06 6.27
N ALA A 422 1.02 1.33 5.30
CA ALA A 422 1.88 0.19 5.68
C ALA A 422 3.26 0.55 6.27
N LEU A 423 3.74 1.79 6.10
CA LEU A 423 4.91 2.31 6.83
C LEU A 423 4.51 2.83 8.21
N SER A 424 3.74 2.03 8.93
CA SER A 424 3.48 2.25 10.34
C SER A 424 3.89 1.02 11.11
N LEU A 425 4.35 1.22 12.34
CA LEU A 425 4.68 0.11 13.23
C LEU A 425 3.45 -0.75 13.52
N SER A 426 2.25 -0.14 13.52
CA SER A 426 0.98 -0.87 13.66
C SER A 426 0.72 -1.85 12.50
N ASN A 427 1.30 -1.59 11.33
CA ASN A 427 1.17 -2.44 10.15
C ASN A 427 2.40 -3.32 9.90
N PHE A 428 3.53 -3.07 10.57
CA PHE A 428 4.70 -3.94 10.58
C PHE A 428 4.69 -4.86 11.81
N THR A 429 3.73 -5.80 11.84
CA THR A 429 3.52 -6.71 12.97
C THR A 429 3.65 -8.17 12.56
N ARG A 430 4.03 -9.04 13.52
CA ARG A 430 4.21 -10.48 13.27
C ARG A 430 3.01 -11.10 12.56
N GLY A 431 3.29 -11.86 11.51
CA GLY A 431 2.32 -12.61 10.71
C GLY A 431 1.66 -11.82 9.58
N ARG A 432 1.94 -10.51 9.45
CA ARG A 432 1.53 -9.73 8.28
C ARG A 432 2.44 -10.01 7.09
N LEU A 433 1.90 -9.81 5.89
CA LEU A 433 2.63 -9.97 4.64
C LEU A 433 3.25 -8.63 4.25
N LEU A 434 4.56 -8.64 4.03
CA LEU A 434 5.35 -7.60 3.40
C LEU A 434 5.50 -7.96 1.92
N LEU A 435 4.99 -7.10 1.03
CA LEU A 435 5.20 -7.29 -0.41
C LEU A 435 6.67 -7.02 -0.75
N MET A 436 7.30 -7.99 -1.42
CA MET A 436 8.71 -7.96 -1.75
C MET A 436 8.92 -7.52 -3.20
N PRO A 437 9.96 -6.74 -3.47
CA PRO A 437 10.29 -6.32 -4.83
C PRO A 437 10.85 -7.50 -5.61
N ARG A 438 10.42 -7.61 -6.88
CA ARG A 438 11.09 -8.49 -7.83
C ARG A 438 12.22 -7.72 -8.49
N VAL A 439 13.39 -8.33 -8.49
CA VAL A 439 14.57 -7.78 -9.14
C VAL A 439 15.27 -8.89 -9.92
N LYS A 440 15.72 -8.55 -11.11
CA LYS A 440 16.57 -9.39 -11.95
C LYS A 440 17.95 -8.75 -12.06
N GLU A 441 18.96 -9.57 -12.28
CA GLU A 441 20.34 -9.10 -12.46
C GLU A 441 20.51 -8.10 -13.62
N ALA A 442 19.65 -8.19 -14.64
CA ALA A 442 19.65 -7.30 -15.80
C ALA A 442 18.96 -5.94 -15.55
N ASP A 443 18.21 -5.80 -14.45
CA ASP A 443 17.44 -4.60 -14.15
C ASP A 443 18.38 -3.42 -13.85
N ILE A 444 18.07 -2.25 -14.42
CA ILE A 444 18.80 -1.01 -14.19
C ILE A 444 18.15 -0.26 -13.03
N GLU A 445 18.96 0.12 -12.05
CA GLU A 445 18.47 0.74 -10.82
C GLU A 445 18.96 2.17 -10.65
N LEU A 446 18.02 3.09 -10.49
CA LEU A 446 18.30 4.49 -10.25
C LEU A 446 18.53 4.78 -8.77
N VAL A 447 19.67 5.37 -8.44
CA VAL A 447 19.93 6.03 -7.16
C VAL A 447 19.33 7.44 -7.23
N ASP A 448 18.36 7.69 -6.36
CA ASP A 448 17.73 9.01 -6.17
C ASP A 448 17.61 9.34 -4.67
N GLY A 449 16.95 10.47 -4.38
CA GLY A 449 16.74 10.94 -3.02
C GLY A 449 16.09 9.93 -2.08
N ASP A 450 15.13 9.13 -2.55
CA ASP A 450 14.48 8.12 -1.73
C ASP A 450 15.42 6.93 -1.44
N VAL A 451 16.30 6.57 -2.39
CA VAL A 451 17.38 5.59 -2.12
C VAL A 451 18.35 6.14 -1.07
N ALA A 452 18.73 7.41 -1.18
CA ALA A 452 19.63 8.04 -0.20
C ALA A 452 18.99 8.13 1.19
N ARG A 453 17.68 8.43 1.27
CA ARG A 453 16.91 8.39 2.51
C ARG A 453 16.89 6.99 3.12
N ALA A 454 16.61 5.98 2.30
CA ALA A 454 16.60 4.59 2.74
C ALA A 454 17.99 4.16 3.28
N PHE A 455 19.06 4.56 2.60
CA PHE A 455 20.45 4.31 3.02
C PHE A 455 20.75 4.93 4.38
N PHE A 456 20.42 6.21 4.54
CA PHE A 456 20.61 6.93 5.79
C PHE A 456 19.80 6.30 6.93
N PHE A 457 18.52 6.03 6.72
CA PHE A 457 17.65 5.43 7.73
C PHE A 457 18.03 3.98 8.06
N SER A 458 18.65 3.20 7.16
CA SER A 458 19.15 1.88 7.56
C SER A 458 20.36 1.96 8.47
N GLU A 459 21.23 2.95 8.30
CA GLU A 459 22.52 2.99 8.99
C GLU A 459 22.49 3.89 10.25
N MET A 460 21.71 4.97 10.23
CA MET A 460 21.60 5.99 11.30
C MET A 460 20.20 6.04 11.93
N TYR A 461 19.47 4.92 11.91
CA TYR A 461 18.06 4.88 12.30
C TYR A 461 17.80 5.47 13.69
N TYR A 462 18.67 5.21 14.67
CA TYR A 462 18.44 5.64 16.05
C TYR A 462 18.62 7.15 16.22
N GLN A 463 19.71 7.70 15.67
CA GLN A 463 19.98 9.14 15.71
C GLN A 463 18.94 9.91 14.89
N ALA A 464 18.58 9.40 13.71
CA ALA A 464 17.53 9.98 12.88
C ALA A 464 16.16 9.98 13.59
N LEU A 465 15.80 8.85 14.23
CA LEU A 465 14.58 8.75 15.02
C LEU A 465 14.55 9.77 16.14
N GLN A 466 15.65 9.93 16.88
CA GLN A 466 15.73 10.91 17.96
C GLN A 466 15.45 12.33 17.46
N VAL A 467 16.11 12.75 16.37
CA VAL A 467 15.92 14.10 15.80
C VAL A 467 14.48 14.30 15.32
N GLU A 468 13.91 13.33 14.61
CA GLU A 468 12.54 13.44 14.11
C GLU A 468 11.51 13.46 15.24
N MET A 469 11.71 12.63 16.28
CA MET A 469 10.89 12.67 17.48
C MET A 469 10.99 14.02 18.19
N GLU A 470 12.19 14.56 18.39
CA GLU A 470 12.37 15.87 19.03
C GLU A 470 11.66 16.99 18.24
N LYS A 471 11.76 16.96 16.92
CA LYS A 471 11.05 17.87 16.00
C LYS A 471 9.54 17.76 16.13
N ASP A 472 8.98 16.55 16.09
CA ASP A 472 7.54 16.31 16.25
C ASP A 472 7.01 16.72 17.62
N LEU A 473 7.77 16.42 18.67
CA LEU A 473 7.45 16.81 20.04
C LEU A 473 7.44 18.33 20.19
N ALA A 474 8.44 19.03 19.61
CA ALA A 474 8.52 20.48 19.62
C ALA A 474 7.38 21.13 18.84
N ALA A 475 7.06 20.61 17.64
CA ALA A 475 5.94 21.08 16.83
C ALA A 475 4.60 20.92 17.57
N PHE A 476 4.36 19.75 18.17
CA PHE A 476 3.13 19.48 18.93
C PHE A 476 3.00 20.40 20.15
N ARG A 477 4.09 20.63 20.91
CA ARG A 477 4.08 21.58 22.03
C ARG A 477 3.75 23.00 21.60
N LYS A 478 4.39 23.48 20.53
CA LYS A 478 4.15 24.83 19.99
C LYS A 478 2.68 25.05 19.65
N VAL A 479 2.04 24.05 19.06
CA VAL A 479 0.62 24.10 18.66
C VAL A 479 -0.32 24.12 19.87
N ILE A 480 0.03 23.43 20.97
CA ILE A 480 -0.77 23.42 22.20
C ILE A 480 -0.59 24.69 23.04
N GLU A 481 0.61 25.27 23.03
CA GLU A 481 0.91 26.48 23.79
C GLU A 481 0.29 27.73 23.14
N ASP A 482 0.00 27.68 21.83
CA ASP A 482 -0.69 28.75 21.12
C ASP A 482 -2.18 28.81 21.49
N LYS A 483 -2.49 29.68 22.47
CA LYS A 483 -3.86 29.93 22.96
C LYS A 483 -4.86 30.31 21.85
N ASN A 484 -4.40 30.95 20.78
CA ASN A 484 -5.26 31.35 19.67
C ASN A 484 -5.66 30.16 18.79
N HIS A 485 -4.76 29.18 18.64
CA HIS A 485 -5.02 27.96 17.87
C HIS A 485 -6.10 27.09 18.53
N LEU A 486 -5.99 26.88 19.85
CA LEU A 486 -7.01 26.16 20.63
C LEU A 486 -8.37 26.87 20.63
N GLN A 487 -8.40 28.21 20.68
CA GLN A 487 -9.64 28.99 20.64
C GLN A 487 -10.31 29.02 19.25
N GLN A 488 -9.53 29.08 18.17
CA GLN A 488 -10.07 28.97 16.80
C GLN A 488 -10.62 27.56 16.51
N MET A 489 -10.09 26.52 17.14
CA MET A 489 -10.52 25.13 16.94
C MET A 489 -11.73 24.72 17.76
N LEU A 490 -11.97 25.34 18.92
CA LEU A 490 -13.16 25.11 19.75
C LEU A 490 -14.41 25.86 19.25
N ASN A 491 -14.27 26.71 18.23
CA ASN A 491 -15.36 27.52 17.70
C ASN A 491 -15.50 27.33 16.17
N PRO A 492 -16.17 26.25 15.70
CA PRO A 492 -16.24 25.90 14.28
C PRO A 492 -17.15 26.82 13.44
N ASN A 493 -17.43 28.05 13.92
CA ASN A 493 -18.22 29.02 13.16
C ASN A 493 -17.85 30.47 13.53
N PRO A 494 -17.15 31.17 12.65
CA PRO A 494 -17.42 32.59 12.43
C PRO A 494 -18.00 32.71 11.02
N ARG A 495 -19.29 33.03 10.94
CA ARG A 495 -19.93 33.49 9.69
C ARG A 495 -18.99 34.44 8.95
N LYS A 496 -18.65 34.11 7.70
CA LYS A 496 -18.54 35.07 6.59
C LYS A 496 -19.02 34.39 5.32
#